data_AF-A0A1I4JKY0-F1
#
_entry.id   AF-A0A1I4JKY0-F1
#
_cell.length_a   1.000
_cell.length_b   1.000
_cell.length_c   1.000
_cell.angle_alpha   90.00
_cell.angle_beta   90.00
_cell.angle_gamma   90.00
#
_symmetry.space_group_name_H-M   'P 1'
#
loop_
_entity.id
_entity.type
_entity.pdbx_description
1 polymer ?
#
loop_
_entity_poly.entity_id
_entity_poly.type
_entity_poly.pdbx_seq_one_letter_code
_entity_poly.pdbx_strand_id
1 'polypeptide(L)'
;MSDPSSIDFAAEWEAELDGRTTVEKIYDVALQLAEPLRVADIADRAGVAPDTARKYLGFLTETGVVKKASDDPATYRRNDDYLEWRQVDRLRTEHT
;
A
#
# COMPACT_ATOMS: atom_id res chain seq x y z
N MET A 1 16.51 13.48 38.25
CA MET A 1 16.82 13.14 36.85
C MET A 1 15.60 12.43 36.30
N SER A 2 14.87 13.04 35.36
CA SER A 2 13.77 12.37 34.67
C SER A 2 14.35 11.60 33.49
N ASP A 3 13.93 10.35 33.32
CA ASP A 3 14.36 9.46 32.25
C ASP A 3 13.64 9.82 30.94
N PRO A 4 14.35 10.22 29.86
CA PRO A 4 13.72 10.87 28.71
C PRO A 4 13.22 9.95 27.59
N SER A 5 13.18 8.61 27.70
CA SER A 5 12.83 7.79 26.51
C SER A 5 12.12 6.45 26.75
N SER A 6 10.95 6.45 27.39
CA SER A 6 9.96 5.42 27.05
C SER A 6 9.05 5.96 25.95
N ILE A 7 9.60 6.12 24.74
CA ILE A 7 8.75 6.22 23.54
C ILE A 7 8.00 4.89 23.49
N ASP A 8 6.69 4.93 23.73
CA ASP A 8 5.84 3.80 23.39
C ASP A 8 5.70 3.79 21.86
N PHE A 9 6.69 3.15 21.23
CA PHE A 9 6.81 3.07 19.78
C PHE A 9 5.57 2.45 19.13
N ALA A 10 4.88 1.54 19.83
CA ALA A 10 3.66 0.95 19.31
C ALA A 10 2.53 1.98 19.23
N ALA A 11 2.31 2.75 20.31
CA ALA A 11 1.30 3.81 20.32
C ALA A 11 1.59 4.95 19.34
N GLU A 12 2.86 5.34 19.19
CA GLU A 12 3.27 6.34 18.18
C GLU A 12 3.05 5.83 16.76
N TRP A 13 3.41 4.57 16.50
CA TRP A 13 3.20 3.93 15.20
C TRP A 13 1.71 3.78 14.86
N GLU A 14 0.88 3.40 15.82
CA GLU A 14 -0.58 3.34 15.65
C GLU A 14 -1.16 4.73 15.33
N ALA A 15 -0.75 5.77 16.04
CA ALA A 15 -1.20 7.14 15.77
C ALA A 15 -0.80 7.63 14.36
N GLU A 16 0.41 7.29 13.90
CA GLU A 16 0.86 7.58 12.53
C GLU A 16 0.03 6.83 11.49
N LEU A 17 -0.26 5.55 11.72
CA LEU A 17 -1.12 4.75 10.84
C LEU A 17 -2.55 5.30 10.79
N ASP A 18 -3.09 5.76 11.92
CA ASP A 18 -4.42 6.35 12.00
C ASP A 18 -4.54 7.67 11.23
N GLY A 19 -3.45 8.44 11.17
CA GLY A 19 -3.36 9.66 10.38
C GLY A 19 -3.40 9.45 8.85
N ARG A 20 -3.12 8.23 8.37
CA ARG A 20 -3.10 7.94 6.92
C ARG A 20 -4.48 7.98 6.31
N THR A 21 -4.58 8.56 5.12
CA THR A 21 -5.77 8.48 4.28
C THR A 21 -6.03 7.04 3.85
N THR A 22 -7.28 6.75 3.50
CA THR A 22 -7.69 5.44 2.99
C THR A 22 -6.88 4.99 1.77
N VAL A 23 -6.54 5.92 0.86
CA VAL A 23 -5.74 5.58 -0.32
C VAL A 23 -4.30 5.23 0.05
N GLU A 24 -3.71 5.93 1.03
CA GLU A 24 -2.37 5.62 1.55
C GLU A 24 -2.34 4.24 2.22
N LYS A 25 -3.32 3.93 3.09
CA LYS A 25 -3.41 2.61 3.73
C LYS A 25 -3.46 1.47 2.72
N ILE A 26 -4.25 1.62 1.65
CA ILE A 26 -4.36 0.61 0.58
C ILE A 26 -3.10 0.56 -0.26
N TYR A 27 -2.49 1.71 -0.56
CA TYR A 27 -1.24 1.80 -1.30
C TYR A 27 -0.10 1.09 -0.57
N ASP A 28 0.03 1.31 0.75
CA ASP A 28 1.04 0.67 1.58
C ASP A 28 0.90 -0.86 1.60
N VAL A 29 -0.33 -1.37 1.71
CA VAL A 29 -0.61 -2.81 1.61
C VAL A 29 -0.30 -3.33 0.22
N ALA A 30 -0.67 -2.60 -0.84
CA ALA A 30 -0.42 -2.97 -2.23
C ALA A 30 1.09 -3.13 -2.53
N LEU A 31 1.93 -2.27 -1.95
CA LEU A 31 3.39 -2.37 -2.08
C LEU A 31 3.99 -3.60 -1.39
N GLN A 32 3.27 -4.23 -0.47
CA GLN A 32 3.72 -5.40 0.29
C GLN A 32 3.22 -6.73 -0.29
N LEU A 33 2.44 -6.70 -1.37
CA LEU A 33 1.90 -7.91 -1.99
C LEU A 33 3.01 -8.70 -2.69
N ALA A 34 3.47 -9.79 -2.05
CA ALA A 34 4.38 -10.76 -2.65
C ALA A 34 3.65 -11.75 -3.58
N GLU A 35 2.37 -12.03 -3.29
CA GLU A 35 1.50 -12.90 -4.08
C GLU A 35 0.14 -12.22 -4.33
N PRO A 36 -0.63 -12.64 -5.36
CA PRO A 36 -1.96 -12.09 -5.59
C PRO A 36 -2.91 -12.32 -4.41
N LEU A 37 -3.57 -11.26 -3.92
CA LEU A 37 -4.55 -11.33 -2.83
C LEU A 37 -5.93 -10.86 -3.26
N ARG A 38 -6.97 -11.36 -2.58
CA ARG A 38 -8.35 -10.92 -2.84
C ARG A 38 -8.58 -9.53 -2.26
N VAL A 39 -9.60 -8.86 -2.78
CA VAL A 39 -10.03 -7.54 -2.29
C VAL A 39 -10.30 -7.55 -0.78
N ALA A 40 -10.96 -8.60 -0.26
CA ALA A 40 -11.25 -8.72 1.17
C ALA A 40 -9.98 -8.79 2.02
N ASP A 41 -9.02 -9.64 1.63
CA ASP A 41 -7.75 -9.79 2.36
C ASP A 41 -6.94 -8.47 2.37
N ILE A 42 -6.98 -7.72 1.26
CA ILE A 42 -6.34 -6.40 1.17
C ILE A 42 -7.06 -5.38 2.04
N ALA A 43 -8.39 -5.39 2.04
CA ALA A 43 -9.23 -4.50 2.84
C ALA A 43 -8.98 -4.71 4.35
N ASP A 44 -8.92 -5.97 4.78
CA ASP A 44 -8.65 -6.35 6.17
C ASP A 44 -7.26 -5.86 6.61
N ARG A 45 -6.23 -6.07 5.77
CA ARG A 45 -4.87 -5.58 6.06
C ARG A 45 -4.78 -4.06 6.12
N ALA A 46 -5.58 -3.35 5.32
CA ALA A 46 -5.61 -1.90 5.31
C ALA A 46 -6.53 -1.30 6.38
N GLY A 47 -7.33 -2.11 7.08
CA GLY A 47 -8.32 -1.64 8.05
C GLY A 47 -9.43 -0.81 7.41
N VAL A 48 -9.88 -1.19 6.21
CA VAL A 48 -10.90 -0.46 5.43
C VAL A 48 -12.02 -1.38 4.96
N ALA A 49 -13.15 -0.82 4.53
CA ALA A 49 -14.24 -1.62 3.97
C ALA A 49 -13.86 -2.21 2.58
N PRO A 50 -14.32 -3.44 2.24
CA PRO A 50 -14.03 -4.08 0.96
C PRO A 50 -14.42 -3.27 -0.29
N ASP A 51 -15.55 -2.55 -0.24
CA ASP A 51 -15.99 -1.70 -1.36
C ASP A 51 -15.05 -0.50 -1.57
N THR A 52 -14.55 0.06 -0.47
CA THR A 52 -13.53 1.11 -0.50
C THR A 52 -12.21 0.58 -1.07
N ALA A 53 -11.79 -0.61 -0.64
CA ALA A 53 -10.61 -1.28 -1.19
C ALA A 53 -10.76 -1.50 -2.70
N ARG A 54 -11.91 -2.01 -3.16
CA ARG A 54 -12.20 -2.24 -4.59
C ARG A 54 -12.05 -0.98 -5.42
N LYS A 55 -12.60 0.15 -4.96
CA LYS A 55 -12.51 1.44 -5.64
C LYS A 55 -11.05 1.86 -5.83
N TYR A 56 -10.25 1.86 -4.77
CA TYR A 56 -8.86 2.32 -4.85
C TYR A 56 -7.94 1.31 -5.54
N LEU A 57 -8.20 0.01 -5.45
CA LEU A 57 -7.49 -0.99 -6.26
C LEU A 57 -7.74 -0.81 -7.75
N GLY A 58 -8.93 -0.35 -8.16
CA GLY A 58 -9.20 0.08 -9.53
C GLY A 58 -8.29 1.24 -9.94
N PHE A 59 -8.27 2.32 -9.16
CA PHE A 59 -7.39 3.47 -9.39
C PHE A 59 -5.89 3.10 -9.42
N LEU A 60 -5.44 2.24 -8.50
CA LEU A 60 -4.06 1.76 -8.47
C LEU A 60 -3.72 0.86 -9.67
N THR A 61 -4.72 0.19 -10.25
CA THR A 61 -4.56 -0.55 -11.51
C THR A 61 -4.41 0.41 -12.68
N GLU A 62 -5.24 1.45 -12.76
CA GLU A 62 -5.21 2.48 -13.81
C GLU A 62 -3.87 3.24 -13.83
N THR A 63 -3.32 3.53 -12.65
CA THR A 63 -2.01 4.21 -12.49
C THR A 63 -0.81 3.27 -12.59
N GLY A 64 -1.04 1.96 -12.69
CA GLY A 64 -0.01 0.96 -12.91
C GLY A 64 0.70 0.46 -11.65
N VAL A 65 0.28 0.86 -10.44
CA VAL A 65 0.86 0.40 -9.16
C VAL A 65 0.59 -1.08 -8.91
N VAL A 66 -0.61 -1.55 -9.26
CA VAL A 66 -1.00 -2.96 -9.15
C VAL A 66 -1.51 -3.48 -10.49
N LYS A 67 -1.57 -4.80 -10.63
CA LYS A 67 -2.21 -5.51 -11.74
C LYS A 67 -3.31 -6.40 -11.18
N LYS A 68 -4.47 -6.43 -11.85
CA LYS A 68 -5.50 -7.45 -11.58
C LYS A 68 -5.00 -8.80 -12.08
N ALA A 69 -5.00 -9.81 -11.22
CA ALA A 69 -4.48 -11.15 -11.50
C ALA A 69 -5.58 -12.16 -11.84
N SER A 70 -6.79 -11.98 -11.31
CA SER A 70 -8.00 -12.76 -11.64
C SER A 70 -9.24 -11.89 -11.49
N ASP A 71 -10.33 -12.28 -12.17
CA ASP A 71 -11.63 -11.59 -12.13
C ASP A 71 -12.61 -12.22 -11.14
N ASP A 72 -12.58 -13.54 -10.93
CA ASP A 72 -13.51 -14.27 -10.07
C ASP A 72 -12.82 -15.41 -9.27
N PRO A 73 -12.60 -15.24 -7.95
CA PRO A 73 -12.70 -13.98 -7.22
C PRO A 73 -11.61 -12.99 -7.67
N ALA A 74 -11.94 -11.70 -7.67
CA ALA A 74 -11.01 -10.66 -8.06
C ALA A 74 -9.77 -10.65 -7.15
N THR A 75 -8.59 -10.79 -7.75
CA THR A 75 -7.29 -10.72 -7.06
C THR A 75 -6.38 -9.68 -7.67
N TYR A 76 -5.50 -9.10 -6.85
CA TYR A 76 -4.57 -8.05 -7.22
C TYR A 76 -3.17 -8.42 -6.78
N ARG A 77 -2.17 -8.09 -7.60
CA ARG A 77 -0.75 -8.21 -7.29
C ARG A 77 -0.03 -6.89 -7.51
N ARG A 78 1.10 -6.70 -6.84
CA ARG A 78 1.99 -5.57 -7.10
C ARG A 78 2.51 -5.63 -8.54
N ASN A 79 2.68 -4.46 -9.17
CA ASN A 79 3.28 -4.37 -10.49
C ASN A 79 4.79 -4.08 -10.36
N ASP A 80 5.59 -5.14 -10.22
CA ASP A 80 7.04 -4.99 -10.01
C ASP A 80 7.72 -4.23 -11.16
N ASP A 81 7.32 -4.47 -12.42
CA ASP A 81 7.87 -3.76 -13.59
C ASP A 81 7.69 -2.23 -13.49
N TYR A 82 6.54 -1.78 -12.98
CA TYR A 82 6.25 -0.34 -12.82
C TYR A 82 7.09 0.27 -11.71
N LEU A 83 7.28 -0.46 -10.60
CA LEU A 83 8.09 0.01 -9.48
C LEU A 83 9.57 0.06 -9.84
N GLU A 84 10.07 -0.91 -10.59
CA GLU A 84 11.43 -0.88 -11.13
C GLU A 84 11.63 0.31 -12.07
N TRP A 85 10.67 0.55 -12.98
CA TRP A 85 10.72 1.74 -13.84
C TRP A 85 10.72 3.04 -13.03
N ARG A 86 9.86 3.18 -12.00
CA ARG A 86 9.82 4.35 -11.12
C ARG A 86 11.16 4.57 -10.38
N GLN A 87 11.80 3.48 -9.96
CA GLN A 87 13.11 3.54 -9.32
C GLN A 87 14.17 4.07 -10.30
N VAL A 88 14.22 3.53 -11.52
CA VAL A 88 15.17 3.95 -12.56
C VAL A 88 14.94 5.41 -12.96
N ASP A 89 13.69 5.81 -13.13
CA ASP A 89 13.30 7.18 -13.48
C ASP A 89 13.76 8.17 -12.41
N ARG A 90 13.51 7.85 -11.12
CA ARG A 90 13.98 8.67 -9.99
C ARG A 90 15.50 8.82 -9.99
N LEU A 91 16.25 7.73 -10.15
CA LEU A 91 17.71 7.77 -10.20
C LEU A 91 18.24 8.61 -11.36
N ARG A 92 17.56 8.61 -12.51
CA ARG A 92 17.93 9.47 -13.64
C ARG A 92 17.74 10.95 -13.32
N THR A 93 16.64 11.31 -12.67
CA THR A 93 16.37 12.69 -12.26
C THR A 93 17.33 13.19 -11.18
N GLU A 94 17.72 12.34 -10.22
CA GLU A 94 18.63 12.73 -9.13
C GLU A 94 20.10 12.89 -9.57
N HIS A 95 20.48 12.25 -10.68
CA HIS A 95 21.86 12.24 -11.18
C HIS A 95 22.05 12.91 -12.55
N THR A 96 21.11 13.79 -12.95
CA THR A 96 21.24 14.69 -14.11
C THR A 96 21.17 16.13 -13.64
#